data_AF-A0A9Q1HLH9-F1
#
_entry.id   AF-A0A9Q1HLH9-F1
#
_cell.length_a   1.000
_cell.length_b   1.000
_cell.length_c   1.000
_cell.angle_alpha   90.00
_cell.angle_beta   90.00
_cell.angle_gamma   90.00
#
_symmetry.space_group_name_H-M   'P 1'
#
loop_
_entity.id
_entity.type
_entity.pdbx_description
1 polymer ?
#
loop_
_entity_poly.entity_id
_entity_poly.type
_entity_poly.pdbx_seq_one_letter_code
_entity_poly.pdbx_strand_id
1 'polypeptide(L)' 'MAKMEGRKAPGSDGIPVKFYKRFWGTVGHDHFDVFASAFLAGSLSPSQRTGVTTLLPKSGDPLEPKTGDQLPC' A
#
# COMPACT_ATOMS: atom_id res chain seq x y z
N MET A 1 -7.86 7.39 15.42
CA MET A 1 -8.07 6.35 14.37
C MET A 1 -7.68 6.93 13.03
N ALA A 2 -6.86 6.25 12.24
CA ALA A 2 -6.48 6.71 10.90
C ALA A 2 -7.71 6.67 9.97
N LYS A 3 -7.92 7.74 9.19
CA LYS A 3 -9.04 7.84 8.23
C LYS A 3 -8.61 7.21 6.91
N MET A 4 -9.50 6.41 6.29
CA MET A 4 -9.32 5.96 4.92
C MET A 4 -9.42 7.16 3.95
N GLU A 5 -8.26 7.75 3.62
CA GLU A 5 -8.14 8.91 2.74
C GLU A 5 -8.51 8.55 1.29
N GLY A 6 -9.19 9.48 0.61
CA GLY A 6 -9.47 9.36 -0.82
C GLY A 6 -8.21 9.63 -1.64
N ARG A 7 -8.19 9.14 -2.90
CA ARG A 7 -7.17 9.43 -3.93
C ARG A 7 -5.79 8.79 -3.74
N LYS A 8 -5.63 7.90 -2.76
CA LYS A 8 -4.47 6.98 -2.73
C LYS A 8 -4.63 5.90 -3.80
N ALA A 9 -3.51 5.45 -4.37
CA ALA A 9 -3.49 4.27 -5.21
C ALA A 9 -4.01 3.06 -4.42
N PRO A 10 -4.70 2.10 -5.07
CA PRO A 10 -5.07 0.85 -4.42
C PRO A 10 -3.82 0.06 -4.02
N GLY A 11 -4.01 -0.93 -3.14
CA GLY A 11 -2.95 -1.88 -2.82
C GLY A 11 -2.67 -2.81 -3.99
N SER A 12 -1.90 -3.87 -3.72
CA SER A 12 -1.63 -4.95 -4.69
C SER A 12 -2.89 -5.68 -5.16
N ASP A 13 -4.00 -5.55 -4.43
CA ASP A 13 -5.31 -6.09 -4.77
C ASP A 13 -6.04 -5.30 -5.87
N GLY A 14 -5.60 -4.08 -6.19
CA GLY A 14 -6.27 -3.19 -7.14
C GLY A 14 -7.61 -2.62 -6.63
N ILE A 15 -7.99 -2.85 -5.37
CA ILE A 15 -9.29 -2.44 -4.84
C ILE A 15 -9.18 -1.01 -4.25
N PRO A 16 -9.94 -0.03 -4.78
CA PRO A 16 -9.85 1.34 -4.31
C PRO A 16 -10.58 1.54 -2.98
N VAL A 17 -10.15 2.54 -2.21
CA VAL A 17 -10.80 2.94 -0.94
C VAL A 17 -12.31 3.20 -1.05
N LYS A 18 -12.81 3.61 -2.22
CA LYS A 18 -14.24 3.83 -2.47
C LYS A 18 -15.05 2.54 -2.36
N PHE A 19 -14.48 1.40 -2.79
CA PHE A 19 -15.11 0.09 -2.67
C PHE A 19 -15.30 -0.26 -1.19
N TYR A 20 -14.23 -0.21 -0.39
CA TYR A 20 -14.29 -0.50 1.03
C TYR A 20 -15.29 0.39 1.77
N LYS A 21 -15.32 1.70 1.48
CA LYS A 21 -16.32 2.60 2.07
C LYS A 21 -17.77 2.24 1.72
N ARG A 22 -18.01 1.76 0.50
CA ARG A 22 -19.37 1.44 0.03
C ARG A 22 -19.85 0.08 0.55
N PHE A 23 -18.95 -0.90 0.60
CA PHE A 23 -19.28 -2.30 0.84
C PHE A 23 -18.79 -2.81 2.20
N TRP A 24 -18.34 -1.94 3.12
CA TRP A 24 -17.86 -2.35 4.45
C TRP A 24 -18.87 -3.22 5.21
N GLY A 25 -20.17 -2.91 5.11
CA GLY A 25 -21.23 -3.72 5.73
C GLY A 25 -21.34 -5.15 5.19
N THR A 26 -20.74 -5.43 4.04
CA THR A 26 -20.68 -6.77 3.41
C THR A 26 -19.33 -7.41 3.65
N VAL A 27 -18.22 -6.73 3.35
CA VAL A 27 -16.87 -7.32 3.36
C VAL A 27 -16.12 -7.16 4.68
N GLY A 28 -16.63 -6.34 5.61
CA GLY A 28 -15.91 -5.95 6.81
C GLY A 28 -15.67 -7.11 7.78
N HIS A 29 -16.61 -8.06 7.86
CA HIS A 29 -16.45 -9.25 8.70
C HIS A 29 -15.35 -10.17 8.16
N ASP A 30 -15.40 -10.51 6.87
CA ASP A 30 -14.36 -11.31 6.21
C ASP A 30 -12.97 -10.67 6.36
N HIS A 31 -12.90 -9.34 6.22
CA HIS A 31 -11.65 -8.60 6.43
C HIS A 31 -11.13 -8.69 7.88
N PHE A 32 -12.03 -8.61 8.86
CA PHE A 32 -11.68 -8.77 10.26
C PHE A 32 -11.14 -10.17 10.56
N ASP A 33 -11.79 -11.21 10.02
CA ASP A 33 -11.38 -12.61 10.23
C ASP A 33 -9.98 -12.89 9.66
N VAL A 34 -9.66 -12.30 8.51
CA VAL A 34 -8.30 -12.36 7.94
C VAL A 34 -7.26 -11.76 8.90
N PHE A 35 -7.55 -10.61 9.52
CA PHE A 35 -6.64 -10.01 10.50
C PHE A 35 -6.55 -10.80 11.80
N ALA A 36 -7.67 -11.32 12.29
CA ALA A 36 -7.71 -12.17 13.48
C ALA A 36 -6.87 -13.44 13.26
N SER A 37 -7.02 -14.10 12.10
CA SER A 37 -6.21 -15.25 11.71
C SER A 37 -4.72 -14.90 11.67
N ALA A 38 -4.34 -13.78 11.07
CA ALA A 38 -2.94 -13.37 11.00
C ALA A 38 -2.36 -13.04 12.38
N PHE A 39 -3.16 -12.44 13.26
CA PHE A 39 -2.79 -12.16 14.64
C PHE A 39 -2.52 -13.46 15.42
N LEU A 40 -3.44 -14.43 15.34
CA LEU A 40 -3.28 -15.74 15.99
C LEU A 40 -2.09 -16.54 15.42
N ALA A 41 -1.87 -16.46 14.10
CA ALA A 41 -0.74 -17.12 13.44
C ALA A 41 0.61 -16.40 13.67
N GLY A 42 0.60 -15.19 14.24
CA GLY A 42 1.79 -14.36 14.41
C GLY A 42 2.41 -13.86 13.09
N SER A 43 1.71 -14.02 11.97
CA SER A 43 2.20 -13.58 10.65
C SER A 43 1.06 -13.32 9.68
N LEU A 44 1.25 -12.32 8.82
CA LEU A 44 0.36 -12.03 7.69
C LEU A 44 0.50 -13.10 6.59
N SER A 45 -0.51 -13.32 5.75
CA SER A 45 -0.36 -14.22 4.60
C SER A 45 0.70 -13.73 3.60
N PRO A 46 1.26 -14.60 2.72
CA PRO A 46 2.28 -14.18 1.76
C PRO A 46 1.90 -12.96 0.93
N SER A 47 0.65 -12.89 0.42
CA SER A 47 0.16 -11.76 -0.37
C SER A 47 0.10 -10.46 0.42
N GLN A 48 -0.22 -10.53 1.71
CA GLN A 48 -0.26 -9.38 2.63
C GLN A 48 1.14 -8.90 3.05
N ARG A 49 2.20 -9.69 2.82
CA ARG A 49 3.60 -9.29 3.05
C ARG A 49 4.33 -8.89 1.76
N THR A 50 3.67 -8.96 0.62
CA THR A 50 4.23 -8.52 -0.66
C THR A 50 3.96 -7.03 -0.87
N GLY A 51 5.02 -6.22 -0.94
CA GLY A 51 4.94 -4.81 -1.30
C GLY A 51 5.36 -4.57 -2.75
N VAL A 52 4.68 -3.67 -3.45
CA VAL A 52 5.09 -3.16 -4.76
C VAL A 52 5.56 -1.72 -4.58
N THR A 53 6.82 -1.45 -4.95
CA THR A 53 7.40 -0.10 -4.90
C THR A 53 7.58 0.41 -6.31
N THR A 54 6.88 1.50 -6.65
CA THR A 54 7.05 2.20 -7.92
C THR A 54 8.00 3.38 -7.72
N LEU A 55 9.06 3.44 -8.53
CA LEU A 55 9.93 4.60 -8.58
C LEU A 55 9.30 5.66 -9.48
N LEU A 56 9.00 6.82 -8.92
CA LEU A 56 8.52 7.97 -9.67
C LEU A 56 9.65 8.99 -9.77
N PRO A 57 10.02 9.45 -10.98
CA PRO A 57 11.03 10.48 -11.13
C PRO A 57 10.60 11.75 -10.39
N LYS A 58 11.52 12.30 -9.59
CA LYS A 58 11.40 13.68 -9.12
C LYS A 58 11.59 14.59 -10.35
N SER A 59 10.87 15.73 -10.39
CA SER A 59 10.83 16.67 -11.52
C SER A 59 12.13 16.79 -12.35
N GLY A 60 12.00 16.90 -13.67
CA GLY A 60 13.10 16.94 -14.64
C GLY A 60 13.01 15.76 -15.62
N ASP A 61 13.99 15.63 -16.49
CA ASP A 61 14.12 14.46 -17.36
C ASP A 61 14.56 13.24 -16.52
N PRO A 62 13.77 12.15 -16.46
CA PRO A 62 14.13 10.93 -15.75
C PRO A 62 15.37 10.22 -16.30
N LEU A 63 15.74 10.49 -17.55
CA LEU A 63 16.87 9.89 -18.25
C LEU A 63 18.15 10.70 -18.08
N GLU A 64 18.07 11.92 -17.54
CA GLU A 64 19.25 12.71 -17.22
C GLU A 64 19.87 12.26 -15.89
N PRO A 65 21.13 11.79 -15.89
CA PRO A 65 21.82 11.44 -14.66
C PRO A 65 22.09 12.71 -13.85
N LYS A 66 21.36 12.90 -12.76
CA LYS A 66 21.75 13.86 -11.73
C LYS A 66 22.81 13.16 -10.88
N THR A 67 24.09 13.44 -11.14
CA THR A 67 25.18 13.04 -10.23
C THR A 67 24.80 13.54 -8.85
N GLY A 68 24.53 12.64 -7.91
CA GLY A 68 24.22 13.01 -6.54
C GLY A 68 25.33 13.92 -6.03
N ASP A 69 24.95 15.02 -5.37
CA ASP A 69 25.89 15.95 -4.74
C ASP A 69 27.01 15.14 -4.11
N GLN A 70 28.23 15.41 -4.55
CA GLN A 70 29.44 14.70 -4.15
C GLN A 70 29.50 14.75 -2.63
N LEU A 71 29.10 13.65 -1.97
CA LEU A 71 29.24 13.50 -0.54
C LEU A 71 30.74 13.70 -0.25
N PRO A 72 31.15 14.76 0.47
CA PRO A 72 32.52 14.82 0.93
C PRO A 72 32.74 13.59 1.81
N CYS A 73 33.88 12.95 1.60
CA CYS A 73 34.37 11.80 2.36
C CYS A 73 34.17 11.96 3.88
#